data_AF-A0A560JRV3-F1
#
_entry.id   AF-A0A560JRV3-F1
#
_cell.length_a   1.000
_cell.length_b   1.000
_cell.length_c   1.000
_cell.angle_alpha   90.00
_cell.angle_beta   90.00
_cell.angle_gamma   90.00
#
_symmetry.space_group_name_H-M   'P 1'
#
loop_
_entity.id
_entity.type
_entity.pdbx_description
1 polymer ?
#
loop_
_entity_poly.entity_id
_entity_poly.type
_entity_poly.pdbx_seq_one_letter_code
_entity_poly.pdbx_strand_id
1 'polypeptide(L)'
;MSIILQSTVGGFSPQFMRKLPQVEQAMREHGLEPSEFVISKDYASTATIPLMGPFFFSYSVFFGEETFTVTEPNDMVFLDYFFKRVLAAASPPDAPRRRGLIRRLFDWMAQPV
;
A
#
# COMPACT_ATOMS: atom_id res chain seq x y z
N MET A 1 15.87 -5.05 2.50
CA MET A 1 15.87 -3.61 2.88
C MET A 1 14.45 -3.22 3.36
N SER A 2 14.16 -1.96 3.70
CA SER A 2 12.86 -1.48 4.21
C SER A 2 12.06 -0.71 3.15
N ILE A 3 10.74 -0.60 3.34
CA ILE A 3 9.85 0.22 2.50
C ILE A 3 10.29 1.68 2.57
N ILE A 4 10.23 2.36 1.44
CA ILE A 4 10.54 3.79 1.35
C ILE A 4 9.27 4.58 1.65
N LEU A 5 9.35 5.49 2.62
CA LEU A 5 8.22 6.34 3.00
C LEU A 5 8.43 7.77 2.51
N GLN A 6 7.41 8.32 1.87
CA GLN A 6 7.37 9.70 1.39
C GLN A 6 6.08 10.35 1.89
N SER A 7 6.16 11.63 2.24
CA SER A 7 4.97 12.38 2.60
C SER A 7 5.16 13.86 2.33
N THR A 8 4.14 14.49 1.76
CA THR A 8 4.10 15.93 1.49
C THR A 8 3.28 16.70 2.55
N VAL A 9 2.57 15.98 3.43
CA VAL A 9 1.54 16.54 4.34
C VAL A 9 1.80 16.24 5.81
N GLY A 10 3.04 15.91 6.14
CA GLY A 10 3.50 15.54 7.49
C GLY A 10 3.82 14.05 7.63
N GLY A 11 4.58 13.67 8.65
CA GLY A 11 5.04 12.30 8.82
C GLY A 11 3.92 11.26 8.99
N PHE A 12 4.26 9.99 8.78
CA PHE A 12 3.41 8.88 9.17
C PHE A 12 3.29 8.81 10.70
N SER A 13 2.13 8.35 11.17
CA SER A 13 1.84 8.24 12.59
C SER A 13 2.84 7.30 13.30
N PRO A 14 3.14 7.52 14.60
CA PRO A 14 4.02 6.62 15.35
C PRO A 14 3.52 5.18 15.40
N GLN A 15 2.20 4.97 15.35
CA GLN A 15 1.61 3.63 15.31
C GLN A 15 1.89 2.92 13.98
N PHE A 16 1.80 3.65 12.87
CA PHE A 16 2.17 3.15 11.55
C PHE A 16 3.62 2.68 11.54
N MET A 17 4.54 3.54 12.01
CA MET A 17 5.97 3.24 12.07
C MET A 17 6.29 2.00 12.94
N ARG A 18 5.53 1.77 14.01
CA ARG A 18 5.71 0.58 14.87
C ARG A 18 5.24 -0.72 14.23
N LYS A 19 4.22 -0.67 13.37
CA LYS A 19 3.66 -1.86 12.70
C LYS A 19 4.32 -2.16 11.36
N LEU A 20 4.90 -1.15 10.70
CA LEU A 20 5.54 -1.31 9.39
C LEU A 20 6.56 -2.45 9.33
N PRO A 21 7.46 -2.66 10.33
CA PRO A 21 8.41 -3.77 10.30
C PRO A 21 7.75 -5.16 10.23
N GLN A 22 6.55 -5.32 10.80
CA GLN A 22 5.80 -6.59 10.73
C GLN A 22 5.27 -6.83 9.31
N VAL A 23 4.82 -5.77 8.64
CA VAL A 23 4.39 -5.84 7.23
C VAL A 23 5.57 -6.18 6.33
N GLU A 24 6.71 -5.50 6.51
CA GLU A 24 7.93 -5.79 5.76
C GLU A 24 8.40 -7.23 5.94
N GLN A 25 8.29 -7.76 7.17
CA GLN A 25 8.65 -9.14 7.45
C GLN A 25 7.73 -10.11 6.71
N ALA A 26 6.41 -9.89 6.76
CA ALA A 26 5.46 -10.70 6.02
C ALA A 26 5.70 -10.62 4.50
N MET A 27 6.01 -9.44 3.97
CA MET A 27 6.38 -9.26 2.56
C MET A 27 7.58 -10.14 2.19
N ARG A 28 8.65 -10.13 2.99
CA ARG A 28 9.83 -10.97 2.76
C ARG A 28 9.50 -12.46 2.83
N GLU A 29 8.70 -12.88 3.81
CA GLU A 29 8.25 -14.27 3.96
C GLU A 29 7.46 -14.74 2.73
N HIS A 30 6.76 -13.82 2.07
CA HIS A 30 6.01 -14.07 0.85
C HIS A 30 6.82 -13.84 -0.44
N GLY A 31 8.11 -13.53 -0.33
CA GLY A 31 9.02 -13.36 -1.47
C GLY A 31 8.91 -12.00 -2.18
N LEU A 32 8.34 -11.00 -1.52
CA LEU A 32 8.35 -9.60 -1.95
C LEU A 32 9.53 -8.88 -1.31
N GLU A 33 10.22 -8.01 -2.07
CA GLU A 33 11.30 -7.18 -1.52
C GLU A 33 10.74 -5.82 -1.07
N PRO A 34 10.73 -5.50 0.25
CA PRO A 34 10.07 -4.30 0.74
C PRO A 34 10.66 -2.99 0.17
N SER A 35 11.95 -2.96 -0.17
CA SER A 35 12.58 -1.75 -0.74
C SER A 35 12.19 -1.41 -2.16
N GLU A 36 11.51 -2.31 -2.88
CA GLU A 36 10.92 -1.99 -4.18
C GLU A 36 9.64 -1.16 -4.03
N PHE A 37 9.11 -1.04 -2.82
CA PHE A 37 7.88 -0.31 -2.53
C PHE A 37 8.18 1.10 -2.01
N VAL A 38 7.47 2.09 -2.56
CA VAL A 38 7.42 3.45 -2.04
C VAL A 38 5.99 3.75 -1.63
N ILE A 39 5.77 4.21 -0.39
CA ILE A 39 4.46 4.67 0.07
C ILE A 39 4.53 6.20 0.19
N SER A 40 3.78 6.90 -0.65
CA SER A 40 3.54 8.35 -0.57
C SER A 40 2.25 8.64 0.17
N LYS A 41 2.27 9.69 0.98
CA LYS A 41 1.09 10.25 1.64
C LYS A 41 0.92 11.72 1.23
N ASP A 42 -0.26 12.04 0.75
CA ASP A 42 -0.65 13.36 0.28
C ASP A 42 -2.04 13.73 0.83
N TYR A 43 -2.40 15.02 0.78
CA TYR A 43 -3.76 15.46 1.13
C TYR A 43 -4.68 14.96 0.04
N ALA A 44 -5.79 14.32 0.41
CA ALA A 44 -6.81 14.01 -0.56
C ALA A 44 -7.38 15.35 -1.08
N SER A 45 -7.10 15.69 -2.34
CA SER A 45 -7.80 16.79 -2.98
C SER A 45 -9.28 16.42 -3.03
N THR A 46 -10.13 17.25 -2.43
CA THR A 46 -11.59 17.11 -2.26
C THR A 46 -12.39 16.99 -3.57
N ALA A 47 -11.75 16.71 -4.71
CA ALA A 47 -12.34 16.81 -6.05
C ALA A 47 -12.97 15.50 -6.57
N THR A 48 -12.71 14.34 -5.98
CA THR A 48 -13.15 13.07 -6.60
C THR A 48 -14.40 12.45 -5.98
N ILE A 49 -14.74 12.73 -4.70
CA ILE A 49 -15.91 12.13 -4.05
C ILE A 49 -16.61 13.17 -3.14
N PRO A 50 -17.80 13.69 -3.50
CA PRO A 50 -18.49 14.77 -2.78
C PRO A 50 -18.96 14.43 -1.35
N LEU A 51 -18.86 13.17 -0.92
CA LEU A 51 -19.43 12.67 0.34
C LEU A 51 -18.40 12.50 1.46
N MET A 52 -17.09 12.56 1.17
CA MET A 52 -16.04 12.38 2.16
C MET A 52 -15.59 13.74 2.72
N GLY A 53 -15.70 13.93 4.03
CA GLY A 53 -15.35 15.18 4.72
C GLY A 53 -13.87 15.58 4.58
N PRO A 54 -13.46 16.77 5.04
CA PRO A 54 -12.18 17.42 4.72
C PRO A 54 -10.92 16.82 5.40
N PHE A 55 -10.92 15.53 5.77
CA PHE A 55 -9.90 14.94 6.66
C PHE A 55 -9.25 13.65 6.14
N PHE A 56 -9.37 13.34 4.85
CA PHE A 56 -8.77 12.13 4.27
C PHE A 56 -7.39 12.40 3.68
N PHE A 57 -6.58 11.36 3.62
CA PHE A 57 -5.28 11.35 2.96
C PHE A 57 -5.34 10.42 1.75
N SER A 58 -4.64 10.82 0.68
CA SER A 58 -4.38 9.95 -0.45
C SER A 58 -3.05 9.23 -0.20
N TYR A 59 -3.10 7.91 -0.16
CA TYR A 59 -1.93 7.06 -0.04
C TYR A 59 -1.64 6.44 -1.39
N SER A 60 -0.49 6.74 -1.97
CA SER A 60 -0.04 6.14 -3.22
C SER A 60 1.07 5.15 -2.93
N VAL A 61 0.95 3.92 -3.43
CA VAL A 61 2.00 2.92 -3.33
C VAL A 61 2.55 2.66 -4.71
N PHE A 62 3.86 2.83 -4.85
CA PHE A 62 4.61 2.61 -6.08
C PHE A 62 5.41 1.32 -5.96
N PHE A 63 5.44 0.53 -7.02
CA PHE A 63 6.28 -0.65 -7.16
C PHE A 63 6.72 -0.78 -8.62
N GLY A 64 8.02 -0.60 -8.88
CA GLY A 64 8.53 -0.59 -10.25
C GLY A 64 7.82 0.47 -11.11
N GLU A 65 7.08 0.02 -12.13
CA GLU A 65 6.27 0.88 -13.02
C GLU A 65 4.80 0.98 -12.60
N GLU A 66 4.39 0.23 -11.57
CA GLU A 66 3.01 0.14 -11.12
C GLU A 66 2.76 1.11 -9.96
N THR A 67 1.56 1.69 -9.92
CA THR A 67 1.14 2.60 -8.85
C THR A 67 -0.34 2.41 -8.59
N PHE A 68 -0.72 2.38 -7.31
CA PHE A 68 -2.11 2.52 -6.93
C PHE A 68 -2.27 3.63 -5.90
N THR A 69 -3.43 4.27 -5.88
CA THR A 69 -3.78 5.30 -4.91
C THR A 69 -5.08 4.93 -4.22
N VAL A 70 -5.09 5.00 -2.90
CA VAL A 70 -6.28 4.80 -2.07
C VAL A 70 -6.50 6.01 -1.16
N THR A 71 -7.75 6.36 -0.93
CA THR A 71 -8.12 7.46 -0.04
C THR A 71 -8.58 6.89 1.29
N GLU A 72 -7.86 7.18 2.36
CA GLU A 72 -8.13 6.62 3.68
C GLU A 72 -8.13 7.72 4.76
N PRO A 73 -8.91 7.58 5.83
CA PRO A 73 -9.06 8.61 6.86
C PRO A 73 -7.82 8.74 7.75
N ASN A 74 -6.97 7.70 7.84
CA ASN A 74 -5.74 7.73 8.62
C ASN A 74 -4.77 6.60 8.24
N ASP A 75 -3.53 6.73 8.71
CA ASP A 75 -2.42 5.82 8.35
C ASP A 75 -2.68 4.37 8.78
N MET A 76 -3.43 4.15 9.86
CA MET A 76 -3.67 2.80 10.40
C MET A 76 -4.69 2.02 9.57
N VAL A 77 -5.72 2.71 9.06
CA VAL A 77 -6.70 2.10 8.15
C VAL A 77 -6.02 1.75 6.83
N PHE A 78 -5.23 2.67 6.30
CA PHE A 78 -4.39 2.41 5.12
C PHE A 78 -3.44 1.23 5.34
N LEU A 79 -2.72 1.18 6.47
CA LEU A 79 -1.77 0.09 6.74
C LEU A 79 -2.45 -1.27 6.84
N ASP A 80 -3.63 -1.34 7.47
CA ASP A 80 -4.41 -2.58 7.56
C ASP A 80 -4.89 -3.04 6.19
N TYR A 81 -5.38 -2.10 5.36
CA TYR A 81 -5.73 -2.36 3.96
C TYR A 81 -4.53 -2.90 3.18
N PHE A 82 -3.40 -2.19 3.23
CA PHE A 82 -2.17 -2.57 2.53
C PHE A 82 -1.67 -3.95 2.97
N PHE A 83 -1.65 -4.21 4.28
CA PHE A 83 -1.23 -5.50 4.83
C PHE A 83 -2.12 -6.66 4.36
N LYS A 84 -3.44 -6.49 4.41
CA LYS A 84 -4.39 -7.50 3.89
C LYS A 84 -4.16 -7.79 2.40
N ARG A 85 -3.84 -6.76 1.61
CA ARG A 85 -3.54 -6.93 0.17
C ARG A 85 -2.24 -7.69 -0.06
N VAL A 86 -1.18 -7.36 0.67
CA VAL A 86 0.10 -8.11 0.65
C VAL A 86 -0.12 -9.59 0.96
N LEU A 87 -0.88 -9.90 2.02
CA LEU A 87 -1.20 -11.28 2.40
C LEU A 87 -2.07 -12.00 1.36
N ALA A 88 -3.03 -11.29 0.75
CA ALA A 88 -3.89 -11.86 -0.29
C ALA A 88 -3.10 -12.26 -1.54
N ALA A 89 -2.16 -11.43 -2.00
CA ALA A 89 -1.31 -11.77 -3.14
C ALA A 89 -0.31 -12.91 -2.86
N ALA A 90 -0.03 -13.16 -1.59
CA ALA A 90 0.84 -14.25 -1.17
C ALA A 90 0.17 -15.62 -1.14
N SER A 91 -1.17 -15.67 -1.18
CA SER A 91 -1.91 -16.94 -1.16
C SER A 91 -2.01 -17.53 -2.58
N PRO A 92 -1.52 -18.76 -2.82
CA PRO A 92 -1.48 -19.33 -4.17
C PRO A 92 -2.84 -19.92 -4.59
N PRO A 93 -3.34 -19.64 -5.81
CA PRO A 93 -4.00 -20.65 -6.62
C PRO A 93 -2.93 -21.34 -7.49
N ASP A 94 -2.86 -22.67 -7.42
CA ASP A 94 -1.99 -23.58 -8.20
C ASP A 94 -1.55 -23.04 -9.59
N ALA A 95 -0.36 -22.43 -9.70
CA ALA A 95 0.30 -22.10 -10.99
C ALA A 95 1.75 -21.59 -10.81
N PRO A 96 2.66 -21.79 -11.80
CA PRO A 96 4.10 -21.79 -11.59
C PRO A 96 4.71 -20.43 -11.22
N ARG A 97 5.62 -20.54 -10.25
CA ARG A 97 6.46 -19.51 -9.62
C ARG A 97 7.42 -18.87 -10.64
N ARG A 98 7.27 -17.57 -10.92
CA ARG A 98 8.30 -16.51 -11.08
C ARG A 98 7.78 -15.33 -11.91
N ARG A 99 8.10 -14.10 -11.47
CA ARG A 99 7.91 -12.78 -12.12
C ARG A 99 6.49 -12.25 -12.38
N GLY A 100 5.44 -13.04 -12.19
CA GLY A 100 4.05 -12.60 -12.44
C GLY A 100 3.21 -12.19 -11.22
N LEU A 101 3.74 -12.28 -9.99
CA LEU A 101 2.93 -12.10 -8.77
C LEU A 101 2.62 -10.63 -8.44
N ILE A 102 3.56 -9.71 -8.68
CA ILE A 102 3.33 -8.30 -8.33
C ILE A 102 2.34 -7.63 -9.30
N ARG A 103 2.43 -7.96 -10.60
CA ARG A 103 1.50 -7.46 -11.61
C ARG A 103 0.04 -7.75 -11.29
N ARG A 104 -0.23 -8.95 -10.73
CA ARG A 104 -1.58 -9.33 -10.26
C ARG A 104 -2.02 -8.59 -8.99
N LEU A 105 -1.09 -8.32 -8.06
CA LEU A 105 -1.37 -7.52 -6.87
C LEU A 105 -1.86 -6.13 -7.32
N PHE A 106 -1.17 -5.48 -8.26
CA PHE A 106 -1.55 -4.13 -8.73
C PHE A 106 -2.73 -4.10 -9.69
N ASP A 107 -2.90 -5.08 -10.59
CA ASP A 107 -4.10 -5.22 -11.44
C ASP A 107 -5.40 -5.31 -10.62
N TRP A 108 -5.36 -5.94 -9.43
CA TRP A 108 -6.50 -6.00 -8.49
C TRP A 108 -6.60 -4.81 -7.52
N MET A 109 -5.53 -4.01 -7.37
CA MET A 109 -5.51 -2.78 -6.56
C MET A 109 -5.92 -1.53 -7.35
N ALA A 110 -5.84 -1.57 -8.69
CA ALA A 110 -6.26 -0.49 -9.58
C ALA A 110 -7.77 -0.45 -9.86
N GLN A 111 -8.56 -1.40 -9.31
CA GLN A 111 -10.02 -1.38 -9.46
C GLN A 111 -10.65 -0.38 -8.49
N PRO A 112 -11.31 0.69 -8.97
CA PRO A 112 -12.16 1.51 -8.12
C PRO A 112 -13.35 0.65 -7.64
N VAL A 113 -13.62 0.67 -6.33
CA VAL A 113 -14.86 0.13 -5.75
C VAL A 113 -15.95 1.19 -5.83
#